data_AF-A0A7X1ZLJ9-F1
#
_entry.id   AF-A0A7X1ZLJ9-F1
#
_cell.length_a   1.000
_cell.length_b   1.000
_cell.length_c   1.000
_cell.angle_alpha   90.00
_cell.angle_beta   90.00
_cell.angle_gamma   90.00
#
_symmetry.space_group_name_H-M   'P 1'
#
loop_
_entity.id
_entity.type
_entity.pdbx_description
1 polymer ?
#
loop_
_entity_poly.entity_id
_entity_poly.type
_entity_poly.pdbx_seq_one_letter_code
_entity_poly.pdbx_strand_id
1 'polypeptide(L)'
;GIIPVKSAGMVRYMRDYVSGISIPDEIVIRMENAKDARREGVDICLEIIEQLKEIPGLHGIHIMAVAWETIVPIIMNEAGLVPRPIV
;
A
#
# COMPACT_ATOMS: atom_id res chain seq x y z
N GLY A 1 -4.29 9.02 -0.01
CA GLY A 1 -2.99 8.56 -0.55
C GLY A 1 -2.64 7.25 0.12
N ILE A 2 -1.82 6.42 -0.52
CA ILE A 2 -1.44 5.09 -0.04
C ILE A 2 0.07 4.98 0.11
N ILE A 3 0.53 4.34 1.19
CA ILE A 3 1.96 4.10 1.46
C ILE A 3 2.18 2.59 1.45
N PRO A 4 2.91 2.04 0.46
CA PRO A 4 3.35 0.65 0.52
C PRO A 4 4.29 0.45 1.71
N VAL A 5 4.06 -0.59 2.50
CA VAL A 5 4.86 -0.88 3.70
C VAL A 5 5.89 -1.95 3.39
N LYS A 6 7.15 -1.75 3.80
CA LYS A 6 8.26 -2.66 3.43
C LYS A 6 8.64 -3.68 4.50
N SER A 7 8.09 -3.54 5.71
CA SER A 7 8.41 -4.41 6.86
C SER A 7 7.40 -4.25 7.99
N ALA A 8 7.29 -5.28 8.84
CA ALA A 8 6.53 -5.19 10.09
C ALA A 8 7.03 -4.06 11.01
N GLY A 9 8.33 -3.79 11.03
CA GLY A 9 8.91 -2.69 11.80
C GLY A 9 8.40 -1.32 11.35
N MET A 10 8.25 -1.12 10.02
CA MET A 10 7.64 0.11 9.48
C MET A 10 6.18 0.23 9.91
N VAL A 11 5.41 -0.85 9.84
CA VAL A 11 3.99 -0.85 10.25
C VAL A 11 3.84 -0.54 11.74
N ARG A 12 4.61 -1.21 12.61
CA ARG A 12 4.61 -0.91 14.06
C ARG A 12 4.99 0.54 14.32
N TYR A 13 6.03 1.05 13.65
CA TYR A 13 6.44 2.43 13.83
C TYR A 13 5.33 3.41 13.43
N MET A 14 4.67 3.18 12.29
CA MET A 14 3.55 4.00 11.83
C MET A 14 2.37 3.96 12.79
N ARG A 15 2.03 2.79 13.34
CA ARG A 15 0.94 2.63 14.33
C ARG A 15 1.24 3.33 15.64
N ASP A 16 2.47 3.17 16.17
CA ASP A 16 2.80 3.52 17.55
C ASP A 16 3.32 4.96 17.69
N TYR A 17 3.93 5.52 16.65
CA TYR A 17 4.67 6.79 16.74
C TYR A 17 4.26 7.87 15.74
N VAL A 18 3.44 7.57 14.72
CA VAL A 18 3.01 8.59 13.74
C VAL A 18 1.63 9.13 14.11
N SER A 19 1.58 10.39 14.52
CA SER A 19 0.33 11.04 14.91
C SER A 19 -0.69 11.06 13.78
N GLY A 20 -1.93 10.70 14.11
CA GLY A 20 -3.05 10.68 13.15
C GLY A 20 -3.09 9.44 12.26
N ILE A 21 -2.17 8.48 12.43
CA ILE A 21 -2.25 7.17 11.78
C ILE A 21 -2.89 6.15 12.74
N SER A 22 -3.84 5.38 12.24
CA SER A 22 -4.36 4.18 12.89
C SER A 22 -4.14 3.00 11.96
N ILE A 23 -3.53 1.94 12.47
CA ILE A 23 -3.29 0.70 11.73
C ILE A 23 -3.95 -0.45 12.50
N PRO A 24 -4.85 -1.23 11.86
CA PRO A 24 -5.43 -2.41 12.49
C PRO A 24 -4.36 -3.43 12.88
N ASP A 25 -4.54 -4.10 14.02
CA ASP A 25 -3.61 -5.13 14.49
C ASP A 25 -3.44 -6.28 13.50
N GLU A 26 -4.48 -6.59 12.72
CA GLU A 26 -4.42 -7.60 11.66
C GLU A 26 -3.32 -7.28 10.63
N ILE A 27 -3.12 -6.02 10.26
CA ILE A 27 -2.08 -5.61 9.31
C ILE A 27 -0.69 -5.81 9.92
N VAL A 28 -0.54 -5.53 11.22
CA VAL A 28 0.72 -5.78 11.94
C VAL A 28 1.02 -7.28 11.96
N ILE A 29 0.03 -8.10 12.32
CA ILE A 29 0.14 -9.56 12.42
C ILE A 29 0.45 -10.18 11.06
N ARG A 30 -0.22 -9.76 9.98
CA ARG A 30 0.07 -10.22 8.61
C ARG A 30 1.53 -9.95 8.24
N MET A 31 1.99 -8.73 8.49
CA MET A 31 3.36 -8.33 8.16
C MET A 31 4.43 -9.03 9.02
N GLU A 32 4.12 -9.36 10.27
CA GLU A 32 5.03 -10.11 11.16
C GLU A 32 5.17 -11.59 10.77
N ASN A 33 4.09 -12.18 10.27
CA ASN A 33 4.05 -13.60 9.87
C ASN A 33 4.41 -13.81 8.39
N ALA A 34 4.56 -12.74 7.61
CA ALA A 34 4.92 -12.81 6.20
C ALA A 34 6.32 -13.41 6.00
N LYS A 35 6.41 -14.44 5.14
CA LYS A 35 7.71 -14.99 4.69
C LYS A 35 8.52 -13.96 3.91
N ASP A 36 7.83 -13.14 3.10
CA ASP A 36 8.39 -11.98 2.41
C ASP A 36 7.54 -10.75 2.75
N ALA A 37 8.02 -9.97 3.71
CA ALA A 37 7.31 -8.78 4.17
C ALA A 37 7.21 -7.68 3.09
N ARG A 38 8.12 -7.65 2.10
CA ARG A 38 8.00 -6.69 0.99
C ARG A 38 6.88 -7.10 0.07
N ARG A 39 6.81 -8.38 -0.30
CA ARG A 39 5.71 -8.88 -1.13
C ARG A 39 4.37 -8.72 -0.43
N GLU A 40 4.26 -9.10 0.85
CA GLU A 40 3.03 -8.91 1.63
C GLU A 40 2.59 -7.44 1.67
N GLY A 41 3.54 -6.52 1.85
CA GLY A 41 3.25 -5.08 1.81
C GLY A 41 2.76 -4.57 0.46
N VAL A 42 3.21 -5.18 -0.65
CA VAL A 42 2.64 -4.95 -1.99
C VAL A 42 1.23 -5.52 -2.07
N ASP A 43 1.01 -6.75 -1.63
CA ASP A 43 -0.29 -7.41 -1.68
C ASP A 43 -1.35 -6.64 -0.89
N ILE A 44 -1.03 -6.20 0.33
CA ILE A 44 -1.90 -5.31 1.13
C ILE A 44 -2.18 -4.00 0.37
N CYS A 45 -1.17 -3.43 -0.28
CA CYS A 45 -1.35 -2.21 -1.06
C CYS A 45 -2.29 -2.43 -2.27
N LEU A 46 -2.20 -3.59 -2.93
CA LEU A 46 -3.06 -3.96 -4.06
C LEU A 46 -4.50 -4.21 -3.61
N GLU A 47 -4.70 -4.89 -2.48
CA GLU A 47 -6.02 -5.10 -1.86
C GLU A 47 -6.71 -3.76 -1.56
N ILE A 48 -5.97 -2.80 -1.00
CA ILE A 48 -6.48 -1.44 -0.76
C ILE A 48 -6.82 -0.74 -2.08
N ILE A 49 -5.98 -0.85 -3.11
CA ILE A 49 -6.28 -0.25 -4.42
C ILE A 49 -7.56 -0.81 -5.02
N GLU A 50 -7.80 -2.12 -4.90
CA GLU A 50 -9.02 -2.74 -5.42
C GLU A 50 -10.27 -2.19 -4.71
N GLN A 51 -10.23 -2.10 -3.37
CA GLN A 51 -11.31 -1.46 -2.61
C GLN A 51 -11.52 0.01 -3.01
N LEU A 52 -10.43 0.75 -3.25
CA LEU A 52 -10.50 2.15 -3.67
C LEU A 52 -11.15 2.30 -5.05
N LYS A 53 -10.91 1.38 -5.99
CA LYS A 53 -11.50 1.41 -7.35
C LYS A 53 -13.03 1.27 -7.32
N GLU A 54 -13.58 0.64 -6.29
CA GLU A 54 -15.03 0.49 -6.13
C GLU A 54 -15.72 1.77 -5.62
N ILE A 55 -14.96 2.78 -5.16
CA ILE A 55 -15.51 4.02 -4.61
C ILE A 55 -15.94 4.97 -5.73
N PRO A 56 -17.23 5.31 -5.85
CA PRO A 56 -17.71 6.26 -6.86
C PRO A 56 -17.11 7.66 -6.66
N GLY A 57 -16.65 8.28 -7.75
CA GLY A 57 -16.08 9.63 -7.74
C GLY A 57 -14.60 9.71 -7.36
N LEU A 58 -13.92 8.56 -7.19
CA LEU A 58 -12.46 8.55 -7.05
C LEU A 58 -11.79 8.77 -8.43
N HIS A 59 -11.02 9.86 -8.56
CA HIS A 59 -10.38 10.23 -9.83
C HIS A 59 -8.91 9.78 -9.94
N GLY A 60 -8.36 9.20 -8.89
CA GLY A 60 -6.98 8.76 -8.89
C GLY A 60 -6.46 8.39 -7.50
N ILE A 61 -5.24 7.86 -7.49
CA ILE A 61 -4.57 7.37 -6.28
C ILE A 61 -3.20 8.03 -6.18
N HIS A 62 -2.95 8.71 -5.06
CA HIS A 62 -1.62 9.23 -4.72
C HIS A 62 -0.81 8.13 -4.01
N ILE A 63 0.15 7.53 -4.70
CA ILE A 63 1.09 6.54 -4.16
C ILE A 63 2.31 7.26 -3.57
N MET A 64 2.57 7.03 -2.28
CA MET A 64 3.69 7.59 -1.53
C MET A 64 4.72 6.50 -1.24
N ALA A 65 5.77 6.41 -2.06
CA ALA A 65 6.69 5.27 -2.04
C ALA A 65 7.71 5.26 -0.88
N VAL A 66 7.89 6.36 -0.14
CA VAL A 66 8.76 6.52 1.04
C VAL A 66 10.07 5.72 0.97
N ALA A 67 11.03 6.20 0.17
CA ALA A 67 12.34 5.56 -0.02
C ALA A 67 12.26 4.11 -0.55
N TRP A 68 11.25 3.84 -1.37
CA TRP A 68 11.04 2.59 -2.09
C TRP A 68 10.46 2.84 -3.49
N GLU A 69 10.96 3.86 -4.18
CA GLU A 69 10.44 4.37 -5.46
C GLU A 69 10.36 3.29 -6.54
N THR A 70 11.27 2.31 -6.51
CA THR A 70 11.29 1.18 -7.44
C THR A 70 10.05 0.29 -7.37
N ILE A 71 9.25 0.37 -6.31
CA ILE A 71 8.02 -0.43 -6.16
C ILE A 71 6.85 0.13 -6.96
N VAL A 72 6.87 1.43 -7.24
CA VAL A 72 5.77 2.13 -7.92
C VAL A 72 5.40 1.48 -9.26
N PRO A 73 6.34 1.21 -10.20
CA PRO A 73 5.97 0.57 -11.45
C PRO A 73 5.38 -0.83 -11.26
N ILE A 74 5.82 -1.59 -10.24
CA ILE A 74 5.28 -2.93 -9.96
C ILE A 74 3.83 -2.82 -9.52
N ILE A 75 3.55 -1.97 -8.52
CA ILE A 75 2.18 -1.73 -8.03
C ILE A 75 1.28 -1.23 -9.15
N MET A 76 1.75 -0.29 -9.98
CA MET A 76 0.97 0.25 -11.08
C MET A 76 0.59 -0.82 -12.12
N ASN A 77 1.52 -1.72 -12.46
CA ASN A 77 1.26 -2.83 -13.37
C ASN A 77 0.29 -3.86 -12.77
N GLU A 78 0.58 -4.32 -11.55
CA GLU A 78 -0.24 -5.35 -10.88
C GLU A 78 -1.65 -4.85 -10.53
N ALA A 79 -1.80 -3.55 -10.23
CA ALA A 79 -3.10 -2.94 -10.00
C ALA A 79 -3.90 -2.63 -11.28
N GLY A 80 -3.33 -2.86 -12.48
CA GLY A 80 -3.97 -2.54 -13.75
C GLY A 80 -4.18 -1.03 -13.97
N LEU A 81 -3.32 -0.19 -13.38
CA LEU A 81 -3.40 1.28 -13.48
C LEU A 81 -2.64 1.84 -14.69
N VAL A 82 -2.08 0.96 -15.53
CA VAL A 82 -1.39 1.28 -16.78
C VAL A 82 -1.98 0.44 -17.93
N PRO A 83 -2.03 0.96 -19.18
CA PRO A 83 -1.61 2.30 -19.59
C PRO A 83 -2.56 3.39 -19.06
N ARG A 84 -2.11 4.65 -19.06
CA ARG A 84 -2.98 5.77 -18.68
C ARG A 84 -4.16 5.89 -19.65
N PRO A 85 -5.36 6.30 -19.16
CA PRO A 85 -6.48 6.60 -20.03
C PRO A 85 -6.11 7.64 -21.08
N ILE A 86 -6.51 7.38 -22.32
CA ILE A 86 -6.44 8.35 -23.42
C ILE A 86 -7.73 9.17 -23.31
N VAL A 87 -7.72 10.17 -22.43
CA VAL A 87 -8.81 11.16 -22.32
C VAL A 87 -8.47 12.40 -23.14
#